data_AF-A0A022R888-F1
#
_entry.id   AF-A0A022R888-F1
#
_cell.length_a   1.000
_cell.length_b   1.000
_cell.length_c   1.000
_cell.angle_alpha   90.00
_cell.angle_beta   90.00
_cell.angle_gamma   90.00
#
_symmetry.space_group_name_H-M   'P 1'
#
loop_
_entity.id
_entity.type
_entity.pdbx_description
1 polymer ?
#
loop_
_entity_poly.entity_id
_entity_poly.type
_entity_poly.pdbx_seq_one_letter_code
_entity_poly.pdbx_strand_id
1 'polypeptide(L)'
;MFVALLIWNLATYLRISFPKITPKSAAKSGEQVWEAKLDTAALRLGLVGNIALSFLFFPVTRGSSVLPLFGLTSEGSVKYHIWLGHMVMALFTSHGICYIIFWASTHELSEMLKWENTGVSNVAGEISLLAGLILWATTFPRIRRKMFELFFYTHHLYIVFVFFFVLHVGISYSSIMLPGFFLFVIDRFLRFLQSRRSVRLLSARVLPCQTVELNFSKTK
;
A
#
# COMPACT_ATOMS: atom_id res chain seq x y z
N MET A 1 12.89 6.93 12.02
CA MET A 1 13.44 5.56 12.16
C MET A 1 12.97 4.63 11.04
N PHE A 2 11.66 4.42 10.82
CA PHE A 2 11.16 3.50 9.78
C PHE A 2 11.64 3.85 8.35
N VAL A 3 11.53 5.12 7.93
CA VAL A 3 12.03 5.56 6.61
C VAL A 3 13.54 5.33 6.47
N ALA A 4 14.31 5.61 7.51
CA ALA A 4 15.75 5.37 7.51
C ALA A 4 16.08 3.88 7.34
N LEU A 5 15.28 2.98 7.93
CA LEU A 5 15.41 1.54 7.75
C LEU A 5 15.11 1.12 6.30
N LEU A 6 14.07 1.67 5.67
CA LEU A 6 13.77 1.40 4.26
C LEU A 6 14.90 1.88 3.33
N ILE A 7 15.41 3.10 3.56
CA ILE A 7 16.53 3.67 2.80
C ILE A 7 17.79 2.83 3.00
N TRP A 8 18.10 2.48 4.25
CA TRP A 8 19.26 1.66 4.58
C TRP A 8 19.17 0.27 3.95
N ASN A 9 17.99 -0.37 3.99
CA ASN A 9 17.77 -1.67 3.37
C ASN A 9 17.99 -1.60 1.86
N LEU A 10 17.39 -0.62 1.18
CA LEU A 10 17.57 -0.39 -0.25
C LEU A 10 19.04 -0.14 -0.60
N ALA A 11 19.68 0.82 0.08
CA ALA A 11 21.07 1.20 -0.19
C ALA A 11 22.06 0.05 0.05
N THR A 12 21.88 -0.70 1.15
CA THR A 12 22.73 -1.85 1.47
C THR A 12 22.62 -2.92 0.41
N TYR A 13 21.41 -3.21 -0.06
CA TYR A 13 21.23 -4.23 -1.09
C TYR A 13 21.83 -3.81 -2.43
N LEU A 14 21.59 -2.57 -2.86
CA LEU A 14 22.20 -2.05 -4.10
C LEU A 14 23.72 -2.06 -4.02
N ARG A 15 24.30 -1.68 -2.87
CA ARG A 15 25.75 -1.73 -2.62
C ARG A 15 26.32 -3.14 -2.74
N ILE A 16 25.59 -4.17 -2.31
CA ILE A 16 26.04 -5.57 -2.38
C ILE A 16 25.85 -6.16 -3.77
N SER A 17 24.79 -5.80 -4.48
CA SER A 17 24.45 -6.39 -5.78
C SER A 17 25.15 -5.75 -6.96
N PHE A 18 25.31 -4.43 -6.97
CA PHE A 18 25.88 -3.73 -8.13
C PHE A 18 27.32 -4.17 -8.48
N PRO A 19 28.22 -4.46 -7.52
CA PRO A 19 29.56 -4.98 -7.83
C PRO A 19 29.54 -6.36 -8.49
N LYS A 20 28.47 -7.15 -8.30
CA LYS A 20 28.31 -8.47 -8.94
C LYS A 20 27.90 -8.38 -10.41
N ILE A 21 27.39 -7.23 -10.83
CA ILE A 21 26.96 -6.96 -12.21
C ILE A 21 28.18 -6.45 -12.99
N THR A 22 28.82 -7.35 -13.70
CA THR A 22 29.97 -7.07 -14.57
C THR A 22 29.54 -7.05 -16.04
N PRO A 23 30.32 -6.46 -16.96
CA PRO A 23 30.03 -6.53 -18.39
C PRO A 23 29.86 -7.98 -18.89
N LYS A 24 30.66 -8.91 -18.35
CA LYS A 24 30.56 -10.34 -18.69
C LYS A 24 29.26 -10.98 -18.22
N SER A 25 28.76 -10.63 -17.03
CA SER A 25 27.50 -11.17 -16.52
C SER A 25 26.30 -10.58 -17.24
N ALA A 26 26.31 -9.28 -17.54
CA ALA A 26 25.24 -8.62 -18.29
C ALA A 26 25.15 -9.14 -19.73
N ALA A 27 26.29 -9.29 -20.40
CA ALA A 27 26.36 -9.87 -21.75
C ALA A 27 25.83 -11.32 -21.83
N LYS A 28 25.89 -12.09 -20.73
CA LYS A 28 25.31 -13.45 -20.69
C LYS A 28 23.78 -13.45 -20.84
N SER A 29 23.12 -12.38 -20.38
CA SER A 29 21.67 -12.17 -20.54
C SER A 29 21.34 -11.33 -21.79
N GLY A 30 22.32 -10.94 -22.60
CA GLY A 30 22.12 -10.01 -23.71
C GLY A 30 21.89 -8.56 -23.29
N GLU A 31 22.14 -8.22 -22.03
CA GLU A 31 21.84 -6.92 -21.43
C GLU A 31 23.09 -6.04 -21.33
N GLN A 32 22.88 -4.72 -21.32
CA GLN A 32 23.87 -3.74 -20.93
C GLN A 32 24.00 -3.67 -19.40
N VAL A 33 25.16 -3.22 -18.90
CA VAL A 33 25.42 -3.15 -17.45
C VAL A 33 24.40 -2.26 -16.72
N TRP A 34 23.94 -1.19 -17.35
CA TRP A 34 22.96 -0.29 -16.74
C TRP A 34 21.54 -0.90 -16.73
N GLU A 35 21.19 -1.71 -17.74
CA GLU A 35 19.91 -2.43 -17.82
C GLU A 35 19.82 -3.46 -16.69
N ALA A 36 20.85 -4.30 -16.53
CA ALA A 36 20.93 -5.28 -15.44
C ALA A 36 20.89 -4.62 -14.04
N LYS A 37 21.51 -3.44 -13.90
CA LYS A 37 21.42 -2.65 -12.65
C LYS A 37 20.02 -2.10 -12.42
N LEU A 38 19.34 -1.66 -13.47
CA LEU A 38 17.97 -1.16 -13.41
C LEU A 38 16.99 -2.27 -13.01
N ASP A 39 17.07 -3.45 -13.63
CA ASP A 39 16.27 -4.62 -13.24
C ASP A 39 16.49 -4.98 -11.76
N THR A 40 17.75 -5.09 -11.34
CA THR A 40 18.08 -5.36 -9.94
C THR A 40 17.48 -4.30 -9.00
N ALA A 41 17.55 -3.02 -9.36
CA ALA A 41 16.99 -1.93 -8.56
C ALA A 41 15.46 -1.96 -8.54
N ALA A 42 14.82 -2.23 -9.68
CA ALA A 42 13.38 -2.38 -9.82
C ALA A 42 12.85 -3.46 -8.89
N LEU A 43 13.47 -4.65 -8.90
CA LEU A 43 13.14 -5.74 -7.99
C LEU A 43 13.25 -5.31 -6.51
N ARG A 44 14.32 -4.59 -6.14
CA ARG A 44 14.49 -4.12 -4.76
C ARG A 44 13.45 -3.12 -4.31
N LEU A 45 13.02 -2.22 -5.19
CA LEU A 45 11.94 -1.28 -4.87
C LEU A 45 10.65 -2.02 -4.51
N GLY A 46 10.30 -3.08 -5.24
CA GLY A 46 9.15 -3.93 -4.92
C GLY A 46 9.31 -4.65 -3.57
N LEU A 47 10.48 -5.24 -3.31
CA LEU A 47 10.75 -5.93 -2.04
C LEU A 47 10.75 -4.99 -0.83
N VAL A 48 11.27 -3.77 -0.96
CA VAL A 48 11.22 -2.76 0.11
C VAL A 48 9.80 -2.22 0.28
N GLY A 49 9.06 -2.04 -0.82
CA GLY A 49 7.64 -1.66 -0.78
C GLY A 49 6.79 -2.67 -0.02
N ASN A 50 7.10 -3.96 -0.18
CA ASN A 50 6.49 -5.06 0.57
C ASN A 50 6.65 -4.93 2.09
N ILE A 51 7.81 -4.44 2.58
CA ILE A 51 8.01 -4.16 4.01
C ILE A 51 7.01 -3.09 4.47
N ALA A 52 6.86 -1.99 3.72
CA ALA A 52 5.91 -0.94 4.07
C ALA A 52 4.45 -1.45 4.00
N LEU A 53 4.14 -2.29 3.02
CA LEU A 53 2.83 -2.90 2.84
C LEU A 53 2.45 -3.80 4.03
N SER A 54 3.39 -4.57 4.58
CA SER A 54 3.16 -5.39 5.78
C SER A 54 2.61 -4.58 6.96
N PHE A 55 3.02 -3.31 7.09
CA PHE A 55 2.55 -2.44 8.18
C PHE A 55 1.30 -1.63 7.81
N LEU A 56 0.91 -1.55 6.54
CA LEU A 56 -0.10 -0.59 6.06
C LEU A 56 -1.47 -0.73 6.75
N PHE A 57 -1.89 -1.96 7.04
CA PHE A 57 -3.21 -2.25 7.58
C PHE A 57 -3.28 -2.21 9.12
N PHE A 58 -2.15 -2.33 9.83
CA PHE A 58 -2.15 -2.31 11.29
C PHE A 58 -2.75 -1.01 11.87
N PRO A 59 -2.36 0.21 11.43
CA PRO A 59 -2.82 1.43 12.07
C PRO A 59 -4.31 1.74 11.84
N VAL A 60 -4.97 1.06 10.89
CA VAL A 60 -6.42 1.23 10.64
C VAL A 60 -7.27 0.22 11.41
N THR A 61 -6.65 -0.61 12.26
CA THR A 61 -7.34 -1.54 13.15
C THR A 61 -7.89 -0.87 14.42
N ARG A 62 -8.80 0.10 14.30
CA ARG A 62 -9.19 1.00 15.43
C ARG A 62 -9.80 0.29 16.65
N GLY A 63 -10.43 -0.88 16.49
CA GLY A 63 -10.95 -1.67 17.60
C GLY A 63 -9.94 -2.66 18.17
N SER A 64 -8.74 -2.76 17.61
CA SER A 64 -7.68 -3.64 18.11
C SER A 64 -7.02 -3.06 19.36
N SER A 65 -6.82 -3.90 20.37
CA SER A 65 -6.06 -3.57 21.59
C SER A 65 -4.55 -3.43 21.34
N VAL A 66 -4.05 -3.82 20.16
CA VAL A 66 -2.61 -3.80 19.85
C VAL A 66 -2.05 -2.38 19.75
N LEU A 67 -2.79 -1.43 19.15
CA LEU A 67 -2.29 -0.06 18.98
C LEU A 67 -2.26 0.72 20.33
N PRO A 68 -3.31 0.65 21.17
CA PRO A 68 -3.28 1.22 22.51
C PRO A 68 -2.19 0.63 23.42
N LEU A 69 -1.84 -0.66 23.25
CA LEU A 69 -0.75 -1.30 24.02
C LEU A 69 0.59 -0.58 23.85
N PHE A 70 0.84 0.01 22.67
CA PHE A 70 2.03 0.82 22.40
C PHE A 70 1.81 2.33 22.65
N GLY A 71 0.73 2.71 23.32
CA GLY A 71 0.40 4.10 23.63
C GLY A 71 -0.07 4.93 22.43
N LEU A 72 -0.47 4.29 21.32
CA LEU A 72 -0.93 4.99 20.12
C LEU A 72 -2.42 5.34 20.20
N THR A 73 -2.75 6.62 19.98
CA THR A 73 -4.13 7.07 19.82
C THR A 73 -4.65 6.72 18.42
N SER A 74 -5.98 6.60 18.27
CA SER A 74 -6.60 6.33 16.97
C SER A 74 -6.23 7.40 15.91
N GLU A 75 -6.15 8.66 16.33
CA GLU A 75 -5.74 9.77 15.47
C GLU A 75 -4.29 9.66 15.01
N GLY A 76 -3.38 9.28 15.93
CA GLY A 76 -1.98 9.01 15.62
C GLY A 76 -1.83 7.86 14.64
N SER A 77 -2.57 6.77 14.84
CA SER A 77 -2.54 5.59 13.98
C SER A 77 -2.99 5.91 12.54
N VAL A 78 -4.02 6.73 12.36
CA VAL A 78 -4.43 7.16 11.01
C VAL A 78 -3.32 7.95 10.30
N LYS A 79 -2.55 8.78 11.04
CA LYS A 79 -1.38 9.47 10.45
C LYS A 79 -0.35 8.46 9.96
N TYR A 80 -0.05 7.41 10.73
CA TYR A 80 0.86 6.35 10.30
C TYR A 80 0.37 5.61 9.06
N HIS A 81 -0.93 5.30 8.96
CA HIS A 81 -1.50 4.71 7.76
C HIS A 81 -1.31 5.59 6.52
N ILE A 82 -1.52 6.91 6.64
CA ILE A 82 -1.31 7.85 5.55
C ILE A 82 0.15 7.84 5.10
N TRP A 83 1.11 7.92 6.03
CA TRP A 83 2.53 7.87 5.72
C TRP A 83 2.95 6.57 5.05
N LEU A 84 2.51 5.43 5.59
CA LEU A 84 2.77 4.11 5.00
C LEU A 84 2.15 3.98 3.61
N GLY A 85 0.93 4.48 3.41
CA GLY A 85 0.27 4.51 2.11
C GLY A 85 1.06 5.28 1.06
N HIS A 86 1.57 6.47 1.40
CA HIS A 86 2.46 7.21 0.50
C HIS A 86 3.76 6.45 0.18
N MET A 87 4.37 5.77 1.16
CA MET A 87 5.59 5.00 0.95
C MET A 87 5.35 3.80 0.04
N VAL A 88 4.29 3.01 0.30
CA VAL A 88 3.91 1.86 -0.54
C VAL A 88 3.67 2.30 -1.97
N MET A 89 2.86 3.35 -2.17
CA MET A 89 2.53 3.82 -3.50
C MET A 89 3.75 4.39 -4.24
N ALA A 90 4.63 5.13 -3.56
CA ALA A 90 5.86 5.65 -4.17
C ALA A 90 6.81 4.50 -4.58
N LEU A 91 7.02 3.52 -3.71
CA LEU A 91 7.92 2.39 -3.97
C LEU A 91 7.39 1.48 -5.08
N PHE A 92 6.11 1.14 -5.07
CA PHE A 92 5.49 0.29 -6.11
C PHE A 92 5.37 1.00 -7.45
N THR A 93 5.06 2.30 -7.46
CA THR A 93 5.08 3.09 -8.70
C THR A 93 6.49 3.16 -9.28
N SER A 94 7.51 3.37 -8.44
CA SER A 94 8.91 3.38 -8.88
C SER A 94 9.35 2.01 -9.39
N HIS A 95 8.97 0.93 -8.72
CA HIS A 95 9.19 -0.45 -9.16
C HIS A 95 8.60 -0.70 -10.55
N GLY A 96 7.33 -0.36 -10.78
CA GLY A 96 6.66 -0.53 -12.07
C GLY A 96 7.30 0.32 -13.17
N ILE A 97 7.59 1.60 -12.90
CA ILE A 97 8.25 2.48 -13.88
C ILE A 97 9.63 1.95 -14.27
N CYS A 98 10.45 1.51 -13.31
CA CYS A 98 11.77 0.96 -13.61
C CYS A 98 11.68 -0.30 -14.47
N TYR A 99 10.71 -1.19 -14.24
CA TYR A 99 10.48 -2.37 -15.08
C TYR A 99 10.02 -2.00 -16.49
N ILE A 100 9.10 -1.04 -16.63
CA ILE A 100 8.66 -0.56 -17.95
C ILE A 100 9.85 0.03 -18.74
N ILE A 101 10.71 0.83 -18.08
CA ILE A 101 11.90 1.39 -18.73
C ILE A 101 12.87 0.27 -19.14
N PHE A 102 13.09 -0.72 -18.26
CA PHE A 102 13.96 -1.87 -18.54
C PHE A 102 13.45 -2.69 -19.73
N TRP A 103 12.18 -3.06 -19.77
CA TRP A 103 11.60 -3.82 -20.88
C TRP A 103 11.54 -3.01 -22.18
N ALA A 104 11.34 -1.70 -22.10
CA ALA A 104 11.42 -0.82 -23.26
C ALA A 104 12.85 -0.79 -23.85
N SER A 105 13.89 -0.78 -23.01
CA SER A 105 15.28 -0.74 -23.47
C SER A 105 15.79 -2.06 -24.01
N THR A 106 15.32 -3.18 -23.47
CA THR A 106 15.70 -4.53 -23.94
C THR A 106 14.82 -5.04 -25.08
N HIS A 107 13.85 -4.24 -25.54
CA HIS A 107 12.85 -4.61 -26.57
C HIS A 107 11.90 -5.75 -26.18
N GLU A 108 11.72 -5.98 -24.88
CA GLU A 108 10.90 -7.05 -24.29
C GLU A 108 9.58 -6.52 -23.71
N LEU A 109 8.94 -5.53 -24.36
CA LEU A 109 7.67 -4.95 -23.86
C LEU A 109 6.53 -5.96 -23.73
N SER A 110 6.60 -7.09 -24.43
CA SER A 110 5.65 -8.21 -24.27
C SER A 110 5.62 -8.77 -22.85
N GLU A 111 6.67 -8.57 -22.04
CA GLU A 111 6.69 -8.97 -20.64
C GLU A 111 5.56 -8.32 -19.82
N MET A 112 5.16 -7.09 -20.16
CA MET A 112 4.03 -6.39 -19.51
C MET A 112 2.72 -7.18 -19.62
N LEU A 113 2.53 -7.89 -20.73
CA LEU A 113 1.32 -8.66 -21.03
C LEU A 113 1.36 -10.09 -20.49
N LYS A 114 2.44 -10.49 -19.81
CA LYS A 114 2.54 -11.84 -19.27
C LYS A 114 1.63 -12.06 -18.08
N TRP A 115 0.86 -13.14 -18.19
CA TRP A 115 0.08 -13.72 -17.10
C TRP A 115 0.62 -15.13 -16.80
N GLU A 116 1.53 -15.23 -15.84
CA GLU A 116 2.10 -16.51 -15.41
C GLU A 116 1.18 -17.21 -14.41
N ASN A 117 1.00 -18.54 -14.55
CA ASN A 117 0.24 -19.36 -13.60
C ASN A 117 1.07 -19.69 -12.35
N THR A 118 2.40 -19.68 -12.47
CA THR A 118 3.34 -19.99 -11.40
C THR A 118 4.44 -18.94 -11.39
N GLY A 119 4.54 -18.19 -10.29
CA GLY A 119 5.54 -17.12 -10.15
C GLY A 119 4.90 -15.74 -10.20
N VAL A 120 5.52 -14.83 -10.96
CA VAL A 120 5.12 -13.41 -11.01
C VAL A 120 4.26 -13.12 -12.23
N SER A 121 3.02 -12.67 -12.01
CA SER A 121 2.09 -12.29 -13.09
C SER A 121 2.10 -10.77 -13.28
N ASN A 122 2.70 -10.27 -14.36
CA ASN A 122 2.92 -8.83 -14.58
C ASN A 122 1.60 -8.08 -14.80
N VAL A 123 0.69 -8.63 -15.60
CA VAL A 123 -0.65 -8.06 -15.82
C VAL A 123 -1.41 -7.91 -14.50
N ALA A 124 -1.31 -8.90 -13.60
CA ALA A 124 -1.91 -8.78 -12.27
C ALA A 124 -1.27 -7.64 -11.46
N GLY A 125 0.06 -7.48 -11.55
CA GLY A 125 0.78 -6.37 -10.93
C GLY A 125 0.33 -5.01 -11.46
N GLU A 126 0.14 -4.88 -12.78
CA GLU A 126 -0.34 -3.65 -13.42
C GLU A 126 -1.77 -3.29 -12.97
N ILE A 127 -2.69 -4.26 -12.94
CA ILE A 127 -4.06 -4.04 -12.47
C ILE A 127 -4.06 -3.62 -11.00
N SER A 128 -3.23 -4.28 -10.17
CA SER A 128 -3.05 -3.90 -8.76
C SER A 128 -2.54 -2.46 -8.64
N LEU A 129 -1.46 -2.11 -9.33
CA LEU A 129 -0.86 -0.78 -9.29
C LEU A 129 -1.83 0.30 -9.78
N LEU A 130 -2.57 0.04 -10.86
CA LEU A 130 -3.56 0.97 -11.39
C LEU A 130 -4.67 1.26 -10.37
N ALA A 131 -5.23 0.22 -9.75
CA ALA A 131 -6.21 0.38 -8.68
C ALA A 131 -5.63 1.18 -7.49
N GLY A 132 -4.37 0.89 -7.13
CA GLY A 132 -3.63 1.62 -6.10
C GLY A 132 -3.43 3.09 -6.44
N LEU A 133 -3.08 3.43 -7.70
CA LEU A 133 -2.86 4.79 -8.16
C LEU A 133 -4.14 5.62 -8.16
N ILE A 134 -5.27 5.03 -8.61
CA ILE A 134 -6.58 5.69 -8.56
C ILE A 134 -6.98 5.97 -7.11
N LEU A 135 -6.86 4.96 -6.24
CA LEU A 135 -7.09 5.12 -4.81
C LEU A 135 -6.21 6.22 -4.24
N TRP A 136 -4.91 6.20 -4.52
CA TRP A 136 -3.93 7.12 -4.00
C TRP A 136 -4.18 8.55 -4.45
N ALA A 137 -4.53 8.77 -5.72
CA ALA A 137 -4.87 10.09 -6.25
C ALA A 137 -6.02 10.73 -5.46
N THR A 138 -7.06 9.97 -5.14
CA THR A 138 -8.19 10.50 -4.37
C THR A 138 -7.88 10.79 -2.89
N THR A 139 -6.73 10.34 -2.37
CA THR A 139 -6.30 10.66 -0.99
C THR A 139 -5.77 12.08 -0.83
N PHE A 140 -5.42 12.76 -1.93
CA PHE A 140 -4.85 14.09 -1.86
C PHE A 140 -5.75 15.04 -1.06
N PRO A 141 -5.20 15.83 -0.12
CA PRO A 141 -6.00 16.63 0.81
C PRO A 141 -6.97 17.61 0.14
N ARG A 142 -6.68 18.07 -1.09
CA ARG A 142 -7.59 18.93 -1.85
C ARG A 142 -8.85 18.18 -2.33
N ILE A 143 -8.67 16.95 -2.82
CA ILE A 143 -9.76 16.10 -3.31
C ILE A 143 -10.57 15.58 -2.12
N ARG A 144 -9.92 14.92 -1.15
CA ARG A 144 -10.60 14.33 0.00
C ARG A 144 -11.43 15.32 0.82
N ARG A 145 -10.97 16.58 0.95
CA ARG A 145 -11.70 17.62 1.72
C ARG A 145 -12.87 18.23 0.97
N LYS A 146 -12.84 18.24 -0.37
CA LYS A 146 -13.91 18.80 -1.22
C LYS A 146 -14.91 17.75 -1.70
N MET A 147 -14.44 16.51 -1.91
CA MET A 147 -15.17 15.40 -2.50
C MET A 147 -14.95 14.15 -1.65
N PHE A 148 -15.52 14.15 -0.43
CA PHE A 148 -15.30 13.06 0.52
C PHE A 148 -15.87 11.72 0.02
N GLU A 149 -17.04 11.73 -0.63
CA GLU A 149 -17.66 10.52 -1.18
C GLU A 149 -16.78 9.88 -2.25
N LEU A 150 -16.23 10.69 -3.17
CA LEU A 150 -15.31 10.20 -4.18
C LEU A 150 -14.14 9.48 -3.51
N PHE A 151 -13.44 10.14 -2.58
CA PHE A 151 -12.36 9.53 -1.80
C PHE A 151 -12.82 8.24 -1.12
N PHE A 152 -13.97 8.24 -0.46
CA PHE A 152 -14.47 7.12 0.32
C PHE A 152 -14.75 5.89 -0.56
N TYR A 153 -15.45 6.07 -1.68
CA TYR A 153 -15.79 4.98 -2.58
C TYR A 153 -14.58 4.46 -3.36
N THR A 154 -13.71 5.35 -3.87
CA THR A 154 -12.48 4.92 -4.54
C THR A 154 -11.50 4.25 -3.58
N HIS A 155 -11.52 4.59 -2.29
CA HIS A 155 -10.70 3.88 -1.31
C HIS A 155 -11.03 2.39 -1.23
N HIS A 156 -12.25 1.95 -1.57
CA HIS A 156 -12.59 0.52 -1.59
C HIS A 156 -11.88 -0.26 -2.71
N LEU A 157 -11.23 0.42 -3.67
CA LEU A 157 -10.33 -0.21 -4.63
C LEU A 157 -9.14 -0.93 -3.97
N TYR A 158 -8.91 -0.74 -2.66
CA TYR A 158 -7.98 -1.57 -1.91
C TYR A 158 -8.28 -3.08 -2.06
N ILE A 159 -9.54 -3.46 -2.28
CA ILE A 159 -9.94 -4.86 -2.48
C ILE A 159 -9.33 -5.40 -3.79
N VAL A 160 -9.46 -4.63 -4.88
CA VAL A 160 -8.88 -4.95 -6.18
C VAL A 160 -7.35 -4.94 -6.08
N PHE A 161 -6.77 -3.93 -5.44
CA PHE A 161 -5.34 -3.84 -5.18
C PHE A 161 -4.79 -5.09 -4.48
N VAL A 162 -5.39 -5.50 -3.36
CA VAL A 162 -4.94 -6.67 -2.57
C VAL A 162 -5.14 -7.97 -3.34
N PHE A 163 -6.29 -8.15 -3.99
CA PHE A 163 -6.57 -9.38 -4.75
C PHE A 163 -5.55 -9.58 -5.88
N PHE A 164 -5.35 -8.56 -6.72
CA PHE A 164 -4.39 -8.64 -7.82
C PHE A 164 -2.93 -8.62 -7.34
N PHE A 165 -2.63 -8.01 -6.19
CA PHE A 165 -1.30 -8.12 -5.56
C PHE A 165 -0.98 -9.58 -5.19
N VAL A 166 -1.93 -10.31 -4.61
CA VAL A 166 -1.75 -11.75 -4.28
C VAL A 166 -1.51 -12.57 -5.55
N LEU A 167 -2.24 -12.29 -6.64
CA LEU A 167 -2.03 -12.93 -7.93
C LEU A 167 -0.69 -12.55 -8.57
N HIS A 168 -0.22 -11.32 -8.35
CA HIS A 168 1.04 -10.83 -8.88
C HIS A 168 2.25 -11.53 -8.27
N VAL A 169 2.33 -11.65 -6.93
CA VAL A 169 3.53 -12.19 -6.24
C VAL A 169 3.36 -13.62 -5.71
N GLY A 170 2.16 -14.18 -5.81
CA GLY A 170 1.80 -15.49 -5.26
C GLY A 170 1.61 -15.51 -3.74
N ILE A 171 1.14 -16.64 -3.22
CA ILE A 171 0.76 -16.79 -1.81
C ILE A 171 1.96 -16.66 -0.84
N SER A 172 3.13 -17.21 -1.22
CA SER A 172 4.32 -17.22 -0.37
C SER A 172 4.80 -15.80 -0.03
N TYR A 173 4.92 -14.93 -1.04
CA TYR A 173 5.32 -13.55 -0.81
C TYR A 173 4.21 -12.69 -0.24
N SER A 174 2.96 -12.89 -0.66
CA SER A 174 1.83 -12.10 -0.12
C SER A 174 1.56 -12.38 1.38
N SER A 175 2.00 -13.53 1.90
CA SER A 175 1.86 -13.92 3.31
C SER A 175 2.47 -12.92 4.29
N ILE A 176 3.42 -12.08 3.87
CA ILE A 176 4.02 -11.04 4.71
C ILE A 176 3.03 -9.93 5.11
N MET A 177 2.00 -9.68 4.29
CA MET A 177 0.99 -8.64 4.53
C MET A 177 -0.25 -9.21 5.23
N LEU A 178 -0.51 -10.51 5.05
CA LEU A 178 -1.72 -11.17 5.52
C LEU A 178 -2.04 -10.94 7.01
N PRO A 179 -1.08 -10.94 7.96
CA PRO A 179 -1.39 -10.69 9.37
C PRO A 179 -2.07 -9.33 9.61
N GLY A 180 -1.52 -8.26 9.02
CA GLY A 180 -2.09 -6.91 9.13
C GLY A 180 -3.45 -6.81 8.45
N PHE A 181 -3.56 -7.39 7.24
CA PHE A 181 -4.81 -7.38 6.48
C PHE A 181 -5.92 -8.18 7.18
N PHE A 182 -5.59 -9.32 7.77
CA PHE A 182 -6.52 -10.18 8.52
C PHE A 182 -7.10 -9.45 9.73
N LEU A 183 -6.26 -8.80 10.54
CA LEU A 183 -6.72 -7.98 11.66
C LEU A 183 -7.64 -6.85 11.20
N PHE A 184 -7.32 -6.22 10.07
CA PHE A 184 -8.18 -5.20 9.46
C PHE A 184 -9.54 -5.73 9.04
N VAL A 185 -9.62 -6.93 8.44
CA VAL A 185 -10.89 -7.56 8.05
C VAL A 185 -11.75 -7.88 9.28
N ILE A 186 -11.16 -8.47 10.33
CA ILE A 186 -11.89 -8.75 11.58
C ILE A 186 -12.44 -7.46 12.17
N ASP A 187 -11.60 -6.44 12.32
CA ASP A 187 -11.98 -5.17 12.92
C ASP A 187 -13.02 -4.42 12.07
N ARG A 188 -12.96 -4.53 10.74
CA ARG A 188 -14.02 -4.05 9.84
C ARG A 188 -15.34 -4.79 10.09
N PHE A 189 -15.32 -6.11 10.24
CA PHE A 189 -16.51 -6.91 10.51
C PHE A 189 -17.15 -6.57 11.87
N LEU A 190 -16.34 -6.44 12.92
CA LEU A 190 -16.80 -6.03 14.25
C LEU A 190 -17.47 -4.65 14.21
N ARG A 191 -16.87 -3.68 13.51
CA ARG A 191 -17.48 -2.35 13.32
C ARG A 191 -18.79 -2.41 12.54
N PHE A 192 -18.87 -3.27 11.53
CA PHE A 192 -20.13 -3.48 10.80
C PHE A 192 -21.23 -3.97 11.74
N LEU A 193 -20.95 -4.95 12.60
CA LEU A 193 -21.90 -5.43 13.60
C LEU A 193 -22.30 -4.32 14.60
N GLN A 194 -21.34 -3.52 15.07
CA GLN A 194 -21.60 -2.39 15.98
C GLN A 194 -22.46 -1.30 15.33
N SER A 195 -22.24 -1.01 14.03
CA SER A 195 -22.95 0.05 13.30
C SER A 195 -24.44 -0.20 13.10
N ARG A 196 -24.92 -1.42 13.36
CA ARG A 196 -26.34 -1.79 13.30
C ARG A 196 -27.18 -1.11 14.39
N ARG A 197 -26.55 -0.58 15.45
CA ARG A 197 -27.24 0.10 16.54
C ARG A 197 -27.46 1.57 16.17
N SER A 198 -28.68 1.92 15.79
CA SER A 198 -29.09 3.31 15.60
C SER A 198 -29.45 3.96 16.95
N VAL A 199 -28.94 5.15 17.20
CA VAL A 199 -29.31 5.96 18.36
C VAL A 199 -29.98 7.25 17.88
N ARG A 200 -31.09 7.64 18.50
CA ARG A 200 -31.84 8.83 18.08
C ARG A 200 -31.11 10.10 18.52
N LEU A 201 -30.87 11.02 17.58
CA LEU A 201 -30.42 12.38 17.89
C LEU A 201 -31.57 13.18 18.52
N LEU A 202 -31.35 13.77 19.68
CA LEU A 202 -32.32 14.58 20.44
C LEU A 202 -32.15 16.07 20.17
N SER A 203 -30.91 16.56 20.09
CA SER A 203 -30.62 17.96 19.79
C SER A 203 -29.26 18.12 19.11
N ALA A 204 -29.13 19.16 18.28
CA ALA A 204 -27.87 19.60 17.70
C ALA A 204 -27.73 21.12 17.86
N ARG A 205 -26.60 21.59 18.40
CA ARG A 205 -26.33 23.03 18.60
C ARG A 205 -24.92 23.38 18.16
N VAL A 206 -24.75 24.57 17.57
CA VAL A 206 -23.44 25.17 17.33
C VAL A 206 -23.15 26.15 18.46
N LEU A 207 -22.05 25.94 19.18
CA LEU A 207 -21.58 26.79 20.27
C LEU A 207 -20.84 28.02 19.72
N PRO A 208 -20.73 29.13 20.49
CA PRO A 208 -20.02 30.33 20.06
C PRO A 208 -18.55 30.08 19.65
N CYS A 209 -17.92 29.04 20.20
CA CYS A 209 -16.58 28.59 19.83
C CYS A 209 -16.52 27.72 18.56
N GLN A 210 -17.55 27.73 17.72
CA GLN A 210 -17.66 26.93 16.48
C GLN A 210 -17.59 25.40 16.70
N THR A 211 -17.89 24.94 17.93
CA THR A 211 -18.01 23.51 18.24
C THR A 211 -19.45 23.04 18.07
N VAL A 212 -19.66 21.82 17.59
CA VAL A 212 -20.98 21.20 17.46
C VAL A 212 -21.25 20.29 18.65
N GLU A 213 -22.33 20.56 19.38
CA GLU A 213 -22.88 19.72 20.43
C GLU A 213 -24.01 18.85 19.86
N LEU A 214 -23.93 17.53 20.08
CA LEU A 214 -24.93 16.55 19.65
C LEU A 214 -25.39 15.72 20.85
N ASN A 215 -26.67 15.78 21.20
CA ASN A 215 -27.26 14.97 22.28
C ASN A 215 -28.03 13.78 21.70
N PHE A 216 -27.76 12.58 22.21
CA PHE A 216 -28.38 11.34 21.75
C PHE A 216 -29.24 10.69 22.85
N SER A 217 -30.28 9.96 22.48
CA SER A 217 -31.08 9.17 23.42
C SER A 217 -30.25 8.02 23.99
N LYS A 218 -30.32 7.74 25.30
CA LYS A 218 -29.72 6.51 25.83
C LYS A 218 -30.42 5.30 25.22
N THR A 219 -29.64 4.38 24.66
CA THR A 219 -30.11 3.05 24.28
C THR A 219 -30.45 2.29 25.56
N LYS A 220 -31.63 1.66 25.63
CA LYS A 220 -31.96 0.73 26.72
C LYS A 220 -31.13 -0.53 26.61
#